data_AF-W1XTX2-F1
#
_entry.id   AF-W1XTX2-F1
#
_cell.length_a   1.000
_cell.length_b   1.000
_cell.length_c   1.000
_cell.angle_alpha   90.00
_cell.angle_beta   90.00
_cell.angle_gamma   90.00
#
_symmetry.space_group_name_H-M   'P 1'
#
loop_
_entity.id
_entity.type
_entity.pdbx_description
1 polymer ?
#
loop_
_entity_poly.entity_id
_entity_poly.type
_entity_poly.pdbx_seq_one_letter_code
_entity_poly.pdbx_strand_id
1 'polypeptide(L)' 'GDAWYRKTFKLDEEDLNKNVRITFDGVYMDSQVYVNGQLVGHYPNGYNQFSYDITDYLHKDGRENVVAVHAI' A
#
# COMPACT_ATOMS: atom_id res chain seq x y z
N GLY A 1 -14.39 -8.70 11.30
CA GLY A 1 -13.51 -9.77 11.78
C GLY A 1 -12.14 -9.43 11.26
N ASP A 2 -11.11 -9.45 12.08
CA ASP A 2 -9.82 -8.84 11.74
C ASP A 2 -9.00 -9.71 10.77
N ALA A 3 -8.52 -9.12 9.67
CA ALA A 3 -7.64 -9.80 8.72
C ALA A 3 -6.49 -8.89 8.22
N TRP A 4 -5.36 -9.54 7.94
CA TRP A 4 -4.19 -8.91 7.35
C TRP A 4 -3.87 -9.52 5.99
N TYR A 5 -3.63 -8.64 5.02
CA TYR A 5 -3.12 -8.98 3.70
C TYR A 5 -1.71 -8.43 3.57
N ARG A 6 -0.80 -9.23 3.02
CA ARG A 6 0.59 -8.82 2.81
C ARG A 6 1.03 -9.17 1.41
N LYS A 7 1.62 -8.20 0.72
CA LYS A 7 2.21 -8.38 -0.61
C LYS A 7 3.61 -7.80 -0.61
N THR A 8 4.54 -8.54 -1.19
CA THR A 8 5.91 -8.08 -1.40
C THR A 8 6.18 -7.86 -2.88
N PHE A 9 7.02 -6.88 -3.19
CA PHE A 9 7.43 -6.57 -4.56
C PHE A 9 8.77 -5.83 -4.58
N LYS A 10 9.45 -5.84 -5.72
CA LYS A 10 10.66 -5.03 -5.96
C LYS A 10 10.35 -3.98 -7.01
N LEU A 11 11.04 -2.84 -6.93
CA LEU A 11 11.03 -1.86 -8.00
C LEU A 11 12.10 -2.23 -9.02
N ASP A 12 11.74 -2.16 -10.29
CA ASP A 12 12.68 -2.26 -11.39
C ASP A 12 13.48 -0.95 -11.51
N GLU A 13 14.70 -1.01 -12.06
CA GLU A 13 15.58 0.16 -12.17
C GLU A 13 14.95 1.30 -12.98
N GLU A 14 14.11 0.96 -13.96
CA GLU A 14 13.38 1.92 -14.79
C GLU A 14 12.28 2.69 -14.04
N ASP A 15 11.85 2.21 -12.88
CA ASP A 15 10.76 2.79 -12.10
C ASP A 15 11.23 3.63 -10.91
N LEU A 16 12.54 3.65 -10.62
CA LEU A 16 13.11 4.34 -9.45
C LEU A 16 12.79 5.85 -9.39
N ASN A 17 12.59 6.47 -10.55
CA ASN A 17 12.29 7.90 -10.68
C ASN A 17 10.82 8.19 -11.02
N LYS A 18 9.94 7.18 -11.00
CA LYS A 18 8.52 7.35 -11.30
C LYS A 18 7.71 7.53 -10.01
N ASN A 19 6.52 8.11 -10.17
CA ASN A 19 5.51 8.14 -9.11
C ASN A 19 4.79 6.79 -9.05
N VAL A 20 4.70 6.22 -7.86
CA VAL A 20 4.05 4.93 -7.62
C VAL A 20 2.81 5.15 -6.77
N ARG A 21 1.66 4.78 -7.32
CA ARG A 21 0.36 4.85 -6.64
C ARG A 21 -0.22 3.46 -6.49
N ILE A 22 -0.76 3.18 -5.31
CA ILE A 22 -1.57 1.99 -5.07
C ILE A 22 -3.05 2.36 -5.10
N THR A 23 -3.85 1.59 -5.82
CA THR A 23 -5.30 1.79 -5.94
C THR A 23 -6.02 0.56 -5.45
N PHE A 24 -7.03 0.77 -4.61
CA PHE A 24 -7.95 -0.24 -4.14
C PHE A 24 -9.35 0.13 -4.62
N ASP A 25 -9.99 -0.75 -5.40
CA ASP A 25 -11.35 -0.52 -5.90
C ASP A 25 -12.39 -0.56 -4.77
N GLY A 26 -12.08 -1.29 -3.69
CA GLY A 26 -12.83 -1.27 -2.43
C GLY A 26 -12.20 -2.24 -1.42
N VAL A 27 -12.20 -1.86 -0.14
CA VAL A 27 -11.73 -2.71 0.96
C VAL A 27 -12.74 -2.63 2.09
N TYR A 28 -13.53 -3.68 2.28
CA TYR A 28 -14.54 -3.75 3.34
C TYR A 28 -13.93 -4.32 4.64
N MET A 29 -13.83 -3.56 5.73
CA MET A 29 -13.98 -2.11 5.87
C MET A 29 -12.92 -1.58 6.87
N ASP A 30 -12.98 -0.29 7.19
CA ASP A 30 -12.10 0.34 8.19
C ASP A 30 -10.61 0.05 7.98
N SER A 31 -10.18 0.14 6.72
CA SER A 31 -8.89 -0.40 6.31
C SER A 31 -7.72 0.53 6.65
N GLN A 32 -6.59 -0.05 7.01
CA GLN A 32 -5.32 0.66 7.20
C GLN A 32 -4.27 0.10 6.25
N VAL A 33 -3.58 0.98 5.52
CA VAL A 33 -2.54 0.59 4.55
C VAL A 33 -1.18 1.00 5.07
N TYR A 34 -0.26 0.05 5.07
CA TYR A 34 1.13 0.21 5.48
C TYR A 34 2.07 -0.12 4.33
N VAL A 35 3.14 0.65 4.18
CA VAL A 35 4.25 0.37 3.26
C VAL A 35 5.55 0.41 4.04
N ASN A 36 6.33 -0.67 3.98
CA ASN A 36 7.59 -0.84 4.70
C ASN A 36 7.50 -0.52 6.21
N GLY A 37 6.36 -0.86 6.81
CA GLY A 37 6.08 -0.64 8.24
C GLY A 37 5.58 0.76 8.61
N GLN A 38 5.47 1.67 7.64
CA GLN A 38 4.94 3.02 7.85
C GLN A 38 3.46 3.08 7.44
N LEU A 39 2.63 3.72 8.27
CA LEU A 39 1.22 3.95 7.94
C LEU A 39 1.12 4.98 6.82
N VAL A 40 0.53 4.57 5.70
CA VAL A 40 0.26 5.44 4.55
C VAL A 40 -1.08 6.14 4.71
N GLY A 41 -2.09 5.42 5.20
CA GLY A 41 -3.42 5.98 5.39
C GLY A 41 -4.43 5.03 5.98
N HIS A 42 -5.55 5.61 6.38
CA HIS A 42 -6.72 4.94 6.91
C HIS A 42 -7.94 5.29 6.05
N TYR A 43 -8.75 4.30 5.71
CA TYR A 43 -9.94 4.47 4.89
C TYR A 43 -11.15 3.71 5.48
N PRO A 44 -12.12 4.43 6.09
CA PRO A 44 -13.29 3.82 6.74
C PRO A 44 -14.27 3.11 5.80
N ASN A 45 -14.41 3.57 4.56
CA ASN A 45 -15.49 3.15 3.66
C ASN A 45 -15.14 1.83 2.94
N GLY A 46 -16.05 0.86 3.02
CA GLY A 46 -15.88 -0.47 2.44
C GLY A 46 -16.13 -0.63 0.94
N TYR A 47 -16.72 0.37 0.29
CA TYR A 47 -17.23 0.25 -1.09
C TYR A 47 -16.68 1.29 -2.05
N ASN A 48 -16.08 2.36 -1.55
CA ASN A 48 -15.50 3.39 -2.41
C ASN A 48 -14.07 3.03 -2.80
N GLN A 49 -13.73 3.32 -4.06
CA GLN A 49 -12.35 3.28 -4.52
C GLN A 49 -11.53 4.36 -3.80
N PHE A 50 -10.31 3.99 -3.41
CA PHE A 50 -9.32 4.93 -2.89
C PHE A 50 -7.92 4.60 -3.41
N SER A 51 -7.03 5.58 -3.35
CA SER A 51 -5.65 5.41 -3.78
C SER A 51 -4.70 6.25 -2.94
N TYR A 52 -3.47 5.76 -2.78
CA TYR A 52 -2.40 6.45 -2.08
C TYR A 52 -1.15 6.53 -2.94
N ASP A 53 -0.53 7.71 -2.96
CA ASP A 53 0.83 7.85 -3.45
C ASP A 53 1.79 7.25 -2.41
N ILE A 54 2.54 6.24 -2.82
CA ILE A 54 3.47 5.51 -1.94
C ILE A 54 4.93 5.78 -2.30
N THR A 55 5.20 6.67 -3.25
CA THR A 55 6.54 6.89 -3.83
C THR A 55 7.62 7.12 -2.77
N ASP A 56 7.31 7.89 -1.74
CA ASP A 56 8.26 8.26 -0.67
C ASP A 56 8.45 7.17 0.39
N TYR A 57 7.57 6.17 0.41
CA TYR A 57 7.64 5.05 1.35
C TYR A 57 8.46 3.86 0.82
N LEU A 58 8.82 3.89 -0.48
CA LEU A 58 9.47 2.76 -1.14
C LEU A 58 10.99 2.76 -0.96
N HIS A 59 11.53 1.57 -0.77
CA HIS A 59 12.94 1.26 -0.93
C HIS A 59 13.29 1.30 -2.43
N LYS A 60 14.19 2.24 -2.78
CA LYS A 60 14.70 2.47 -4.14
C LYS A 60 16.09 1.84 -4.37
N ASP A 61 16.59 1.09 -3.40
CA ASP A 61 17.93 0.48 -3.37
C ASP A 61 17.89 -1.02 -3.75
N GLY A 62 16.82 -1.48 -4.40
CA GLY A 62 16.64 -2.87 -4.81
C GLY A 62 16.19 -3.82 -3.68
N ARG A 63 16.00 -3.31 -2.46
CA ARG A 63 15.35 -4.08 -1.39
C ARG A 63 13.89 -4.35 -1.71
N GLU A 64 13.37 -5.41 -1.10
CA GLU A 64 11.97 -5.77 -1.21
C GLU A 64 11.10 -4.75 -0.46
N ASN A 65 10.06 -4.28 -1.14
CA ASN A 65 9.01 -3.44 -0.58
C ASN A 65 7.86 -4.32 -0.09
N VAL A 66 7.31 -3.98 1.07
CA VAL A 66 6.22 -4.71 1.71
C VAL A 66 5.01 -3.80 1.84
N VAL A 67 3.89 -4.18 1.23
CA VAL A 67 2.57 -3.59 1.48
C VAL A 67 1.82 -4.50 2.45
N ALA A 68 1.30 -3.93 3.52
CA ALA A 68 0.38 -4.61 4.42
C ALA A 68 -0.94 -3.84 4.49
N VAL A 69 -2.06 -4.56 4.40
CA VAL A 69 -3.40 -4.00 4.53
C VAL A 69 -4.10 -4.71 5.66
N HIS A 70 -4.58 -3.93 6.61
CA HIS A 70 -5.41 -4.38 7.71
C HIS A 70 -6.86 -4.00 7.42
N ALA A 71 -7.79 -4.93 7.62
CA ALA A 71 -9.23 -4.69 7.44
C ALA A 71 -10.00 -5.31 8.63
N ILE A 72 -11.05 -4.60 9.08
CA ILE A 72 -11.83 -4.96 10.28
C ILE A 72 -13.31 -5.19 9.92
#